data_AF-A0AAJ3Q7P5-F1
#
_entry.id   AF-A0AAJ3Q7P5-F1
#
_cell.length_a   1.000
_cell.length_b   1.000
_cell.length_c   1.000
_cell.angle_alpha   90.00
_cell.angle_beta   90.00
_cell.angle_gamma   90.00
#
_symmetry.space_group_name_H-M   'P 1'
#
loop_
_entity.id
_entity.type
_entity.pdbx_description
1 polymer ?
#
loop_
_entity_poly.entity_id
_entity_poly.type
_entity_poly.pdbx_seq_one_letter_code
_entity_poly.pdbx_strand_id
1 'polypeptide(L)' 'MISNIIRSIVKYLMRKIIKYISIIGIACLVLLFFISNVETRVKTQEEQLFLAVEDGNAQEVKLLLKNGADPN' A
#
# COMPACT_ATOMS: atom_id res chain seq x y z
N MET A 1 21.61 -47.86 -11.53
CA MET A 1 20.17 -47.53 -11.69
C MET A 1 19.67 -46.55 -10.64
N ILE A 2 19.87 -46.80 -9.35
CA ILE A 2 19.41 -45.95 -8.22
C ILE A 2 19.94 -44.51 -8.27
N SER A 3 21.22 -44.31 -8.65
CA SER A 3 21.83 -42.96 -8.78
C SER A 3 21.13 -42.04 -9.80
N ASN A 4 20.63 -42.61 -10.91
CA ASN A 4 19.92 -41.83 -11.93
C ASN A 4 18.52 -41.41 -11.46
N ILE A 5 17.86 -42.25 -10.67
CA ILE A 5 16.55 -41.94 -10.06
C ILE A 5 16.70 -40.80 -9.05
N ILE A 6 17.71 -40.88 -8.18
CA ILE A 6 18.02 -39.83 -7.19
C ILE A 6 18.32 -38.50 -7.90
N ARG A 7 19.15 -38.52 -8.95
CA ARG A 7 19.47 -37.31 -9.74
C ARG A 7 18.23 -36.66 -10.36
N SER A 8 17.31 -37.47 -10.88
CA SER A 8 16.04 -36.99 -11.43
C SER A 8 15.12 -36.36 -10.38
N ILE A 9 15.03 -36.96 -9.19
CA ILE A 9 14.23 -36.41 -8.07
C ILE A 9 14.83 -35.09 -7.59
N VAL A 10 16.14 -35.01 -7.38
CA VAL A 10 16.80 -33.76 -6.96
C VAL A 10 16.58 -32.66 -8.00
N LYS A 11 16.72 -32.97 -9.30
CA LYS A 11 16.46 -31.99 -10.37
C LYS A 11 15.00 -31.55 -10.43
N TYR A 12 14.06 -32.42 -10.08
CA TYR A 12 12.65 -32.07 -9.96
C TYR A 12 12.40 -31.12 -8.76
N LEU A 13 12.93 -31.47 -7.59
CA LEU A 13 12.80 -30.66 -6.38
C LEU A 13 13.42 -29.27 -6.54
N MET A 14 14.64 -29.18 -7.09
CA MET A 14 15.31 -27.91 -7.37
C MET A 14 14.48 -27.00 -8.28
N ARG A 15 13.88 -27.55 -9.34
CA ARG A 15 12.99 -26.77 -10.23
C ARG A 15 11.75 -26.27 -9.51
N LYS A 16 11.21 -27.04 -8.57
CA LYS A 16 10.04 -26.64 -7.76
C LYS A 16 10.42 -25.51 -6.79
N ILE A 17 11.56 -25.62 -6.13
CA ILE A 17 12.09 -24.59 -5.20
C ILE A 17 12.30 -23.26 -5.94
N ILE A 18 12.94 -23.29 -7.11
CA ILE A 18 13.17 -22.07 -7.93
C ILE A 18 11.85 -21.38 -8.28
N LYS A 19 10.82 -22.15 -8.66
CA LYS A 19 9.50 -21.61 -8.96
C LYS A 19 8.85 -20.94 -7.75
N TYR A 20 8.92 -21.56 -6.57
CA TYR A 20 8.35 -20.96 -5.36
C TYR A 20 9.06 -19.66 -4.96
N ILE A 21 10.40 -19.63 -5.01
CA ILE A 21 11.17 -18.42 -4.72
C ILE A 21 10.79 -17.30 -5.70
N SER A 22 10.65 -17.62 -6.99
CA SER A 22 10.23 -16.66 -8.01
C SER A 22 8.83 -16.12 -7.75
N ILE A 23 7.85 -16.97 -7.44
CA ILE A 23 6.47 -16.55 -7.15
C ILE A 23 6.42 -15.67 -5.91
N ILE A 24 7.12 -16.05 -4.83
CA ILE A 24 7.18 -15.27 -3.59
C ILE A 24 7.82 -13.90 -3.86
N GLY A 25 8.92 -13.86 -4.62
CA GLY A 25 9.58 -12.60 -4.98
C GLY A 25 8.67 -11.66 -5.78
N ILE A 26 7.94 -12.20 -6.77
CA ILE A 26 6.96 -11.42 -7.55
C ILE A 26 5.82 -10.92 -6.65
N ALA A 27 5.27 -11.77 -5.78
CA ALA A 27 4.23 -11.38 -4.84
C ALA A 27 4.69 -10.27 -3.88
N CYS A 28 5.92 -10.35 -3.38
CA CYS A 28 6.52 -9.30 -2.56
C CYS A 28 6.65 -7.97 -3.34
N LEU A 29 7.12 -8.01 -4.59
CA LEU A 29 7.22 -6.81 -5.42
C LEU A 29 5.85 -6.18 -5.68
N VAL A 30 4.83 -7.00 -5.94
CA VAL A 30 3.45 -6.52 -6.11
C VAL A 30 2.93 -5.87 -4.84
N LEU A 31 3.16 -6.49 -3.68
CA LEU A 31 2.77 -5.91 -2.38
C LEU A 31 3.47 -4.57 -2.12
N LEU A 32 4.78 -4.47 -2.40
CA LEU A 32 5.53 -3.22 -2.26
C LEU A 32 4.97 -2.14 -3.19
N PHE A 33 4.62 -2.49 -4.44
CA PHE A 33 4.00 -1.56 -5.37
C PHE A 33 2.65 -1.03 -4.85
N PHE A 34 1.80 -1.90 -4.27
CA PHE A 34 0.54 -1.45 -3.68
C PHE A 34 0.76 -0.53 -2.48
N ILE A 35 1.72 -0.84 -1.61
CA ILE A 35 2.05 -0.01 -0.45
C ILE A 35 2.58 1.35 -0.90
N SER A 36 3.43 1.41 -1.93
CA SER A 36 3.98 2.67 -2.45
C SER A 36 2.94 3.58 -3.10
N ASN A 37 1.80 3.05 -3.57
CA ASN A 37 0.73 3.84 -4.18
C ASN A 37 -0.30 4.37 -3.17
N VAL A 38 -0.11 4.14 -1.88
CA VAL A 38 -0.97 4.73 -0.84
C VAL A 38 -0.53 6.17 -0.61
N GLU A 39 -0.95 7.07 -1.51
CA GLU A 39 -0.81 8.51 -1.30
C GLU A 39 -1.93 8.97 -0.36
N THR A 40 -1.66 8.99 0.95
CA THR A 40 -2.57 9.65 1.90
C THR A 40 -2.32 11.15 1.85
N ARG A 41 -2.96 11.84 0.90
CA ARG A 41 -2.99 13.31 0.94
C ARG A 41 -3.87 13.74 2.11
N VAL A 42 -3.23 13.97 3.26
CA VAL A 42 -3.90 14.61 4.40
C VAL A 42 -4.25 16.02 3.96
N LYS A 43 -5.55 16.34 3.95
CA LYS A 43 -6.01 17.70 3.66
C LYS A 43 -5.47 18.65 4.72
N THR A 44 -5.01 19.82 4.31
CA THR A 44 -4.59 20.85 5.26
C THR A 44 -5.80 21.39 6.03
N GLN A 45 -5.57 22.11 7.13
CA GLN A 45 -6.67 22.69 7.91
C GLN A 45 -7.48 23.71 7.08
N GLU A 46 -6.83 24.41 6.14
CA GLU A 46 -7.45 25.36 5.23
C GLU A 46 -8.32 24.61 4.19
N GLU A 47 -7.81 23.53 3.60
CA GLU A 47 -8.59 22.70 2.67
C GLU A 47 -9.82 22.07 3.36
N GLN A 48 -9.68 21.66 4.62
CA GLN A 48 -10.80 21.19 5.44
C GLN A 48 -11.80 22.31 5.72
N LEU A 49 -11.33 23.54 5.95
CA LEU A 49 -12.17 24.70 6.20
C LEU A 49 -13.03 25.05 4.98
N PHE A 50 -12.45 25.08 3.78
CA PHE A 50 -13.19 25.35 2.55
C PHE A 50 -14.29 24.32 2.29
N LEU A 51 -14.02 23.04 2.53
CA LEU A 51 -15.03 21.98 2.40
C LEU A 51 -16.15 22.11 3.43
N ALA A 52 -15.82 22.42 4.69
CA ALA A 52 -16.83 22.65 5.72
C ALA A 52 -17.74 23.84 5.40
N VAL A 53 -17.21 24.88 4.72
CA VAL A 53 -18.00 26.01 4.21
C VAL A 53 -18.88 25.57 3.04
N GLU A 54 -18.36 24.82 2.07
CA GLU A 54 -19.12 24.29 0.92
C GLU A 54 -20.29 23.41 1.37
N ASP A 55 -20.05 22.56 2.38
CA ASP A 55 -21.05 21.67 2.96
C ASP A 55 -22.05 22.39 3.89
N GLY A 56 -21.85 23.68 4.18
CA GLY A 56 -22.67 24.45 5.12
C GLY A 56 -22.57 23.98 6.57
N ASN A 57 -21.50 23.24 6.92
CA ASN A 57 -21.29 22.67 8.24
C ASN A 57 -20.70 23.69 9.23
N ALA A 58 -21.58 24.56 9.76
CA ALA A 58 -21.18 25.64 10.66
C ALA A 58 -20.45 25.19 11.94
N GLN A 59 -20.72 23.98 12.45
CA GLN A 59 -20.04 23.45 13.63
C GLN A 59 -18.58 23.11 13.32
N GLU A 60 -18.34 22.51 12.16
CA GLU A 60 -17.00 22.14 11.71
C GLU A 60 -16.17 23.36 11.32
N VAL A 61 -16.77 24.34 10.64
CA VAL A 61 -16.15 25.66 10.40
C VAL A 61 -15.69 26.29 11.71
N LYS A 62 -16.57 26.32 12.73
CA LYS A 62 -16.23 26.88 14.05
C LYS A 62 -15.07 26.14 14.72
N LEU A 63 -15.04 24.82 14.62
CA LEU A 63 -13.97 24.00 15.19
C LEU A 63 -12.62 24.26 14.49
N LEU A 64 -12.62 24.32 13.15
CA LEU A 64 -11.41 24.53 12.36
C LEU A 64 -10.81 25.92 12.58
N LEU A 65 -11.65 26.97 12.62
CA LEU A 65 -11.21 28.32 12.96
C LEU A 65 -10.64 28.40 14.39
N LYS A 66 -11.28 27.73 15.37
CA LYS A 66 -10.76 27.67 16.75
C LYS A 66 -9.38 26.98 16.81
N ASN A 67 -9.14 26.03 15.91
CA ASN A 67 -7.88 25.31 15.81
C ASN A 67 -6.81 26.04 14.99
N GLY A 68 -7.09 27.26 14.49
CA GLY A 68 -6.11 28.12 13.83
C GLY A 68 -6.08 28.04 12.31
N ALA A 69 -7.07 27.42 11.66
CA ALA A 69 -7.18 27.44 10.20
C ALA A 69 -7.33 28.89 9.69
N ASP A 70 -6.52 29.27 8.70
CA ASP A 70 -6.63 30.60 8.06
C ASP A 70 -7.84 30.63 7.13
N PRO A 71 -8.77 31.59 7.30
CA PRO A 71 -9.92 31.74 6.41
C PRO A 71 -9.62 32.47 5.09
N ASN A 72 -8.41 33.02 4.89
CA ASN A 72 -8.07 33.83 3.71
C ASN A 72 -7.26 33.07 2.64
#